data_AF-A0A521W9J1-F1
#
_entry.id   AF-A0A521W9J1-F1
#
_cell.length_a   1.000
_cell.length_b   1.000
_cell.length_c   1.000
_cell.angle_alpha   90.00
_cell.angle_beta   90.00
_cell.angle_gamma   90.00
#
_symmetry.space_group_name_H-M   'P 1'
#
loop_
_entity.id
_entity.type
_entity.pdbx_description
1 polymer ?
#
loop_
_entity_poly.entity_id
_entity_poly.type
_entity_poly.pdbx_seq_one_letter_code
_entity_poly.pdbx_strand_id
1 'polypeptide(L)'
;MAGLRERVEALLPEWERWYPNLFDAAQDLGVIRARVCPPSSLLLSRRHAAVREEATQAFRERWSIVDEGVAPDGDGRAPAAPGPGRRRKARRPGPRRRQSGR
;
A
#
# COMPACT_ATOMS: atom_id res chain seq x y z
N MET A 1 -16.13 8.59 -32.71
CA MET A 1 -15.78 7.34 -32.01
C MET A 1 -16.66 7.29 -30.77
N ALA A 2 -17.59 6.33 -30.68
CA ALA A 2 -18.47 6.21 -29.51
C ALA A 2 -17.65 5.76 -28.29
N GLY A 3 -17.93 6.37 -27.14
CA GLY A 3 -17.28 6.04 -25.87
C GLY A 3 -17.73 4.68 -25.32
N LEU A 4 -16.98 4.16 -24.34
CA LEU A 4 -17.31 2.89 -23.66
C LEU A 4 -18.70 2.94 -23.03
N ARG A 5 -19.02 4.04 -22.34
CA ARG A 5 -20.32 4.26 -21.71
C ARG A 5 -21.47 4.18 -22.71
N GLU A 6 -21.34 4.85 -23.86
CA GLU A 6 -22.38 4.84 -24.90
C GLU A 6 -22.63 3.44 -25.47
N ARG A 7 -21.56 2.64 -25.64
CA ARG A 7 -21.69 1.24 -26.07
C ARG A 7 -22.39 0.37 -25.03
N VAL A 8 -22.09 0.56 -23.75
CA VAL A 8 -22.76 -0.16 -22.66
C VAL A 8 -24.22 0.25 -22.59
N GLU A 9 -24.54 1.54 -22.63
CA GLU A 9 -25.90 2.07 -22.58
C GLU A 9 -26.77 1.57 -23.75
N ALA A 10 -26.18 1.43 -24.95
CA ALA A 10 -26.88 0.88 -26.11
C ALA A 10 -27.22 -0.61 -25.97
N LEU A 11 -26.44 -1.38 -25.20
CA LEU A 11 -26.66 -2.81 -24.98
C LEU A 11 -27.55 -3.07 -23.76
N LEU A 12 -27.33 -2.32 -22.69
CA LEU A 12 -28.06 -2.42 -21.43
C LEU A 12 -28.41 -1.01 -20.92
N PRO A 13 -29.59 -0.50 -21.30
CA PRO A 13 -30.09 0.75 -20.75
C PRO A 13 -30.25 0.66 -19.24
N GLU A 14 -29.95 1.74 -18.53
CA GLU A 14 -30.07 1.80 -17.06
C GLU A 14 -29.20 0.76 -16.32
N TRP A 15 -28.06 0.36 -16.89
CA TRP A 15 -27.13 -0.59 -16.29
C TRP A 15 -26.68 -0.21 -14.86
N GLU A 16 -26.69 1.09 -14.52
CA GLU A 16 -26.35 1.64 -13.20
C GLU A 16 -27.24 1.07 -12.07
N ARG A 17 -28.43 0.51 -12.38
CA ARG A 17 -29.29 -0.16 -11.37
C ARG A 17 -28.80 -1.55 -10.98
N TRP A 18 -28.02 -2.19 -11.85
CA TRP A 18 -27.60 -3.58 -11.72
C TRP A 18 -26.12 -3.71 -11.34
N TYR A 19 -25.30 -2.75 -11.76
CA TYR A 19 -23.86 -2.78 -11.55
C TYR A 19 -23.38 -1.57 -10.76
N PRO A 20 -22.47 -1.77 -9.79
CA PRO A 20 -21.91 -0.68 -8.99
C PRO A 20 -20.96 0.20 -9.81
N ASN A 21 -20.42 -0.31 -10.93
CA ASN A 21 -19.52 0.44 -11.79
C ASN A 21 -19.66 0.07 -13.28
N LEU A 22 -19.27 0.99 -14.16
CA LEU A 22 -19.38 0.83 -15.63
C LEU A 22 -18.52 -0.31 -16.17
N PHE A 23 -17.37 -0.56 -15.56
CA PHE A 23 -16.40 -1.53 -16.05
C PHE A 23 -16.86 -2.97 -15.78
N ASP A 24 -17.56 -3.23 -14.68
CA ASP A 24 -18.17 -4.53 -14.38
C ASP A 24 -19.23 -4.85 -15.44
N ALA A 25 -20.13 -3.90 -15.73
CA ALA A 25 -21.12 -4.04 -16.79
C ALA A 25 -20.45 -4.26 -18.16
N ALA A 26 -19.41 -3.48 -18.48
CA ALA A 26 -18.67 -3.61 -19.73
C ALA A 26 -17.93 -4.95 -19.86
N GLN A 27 -17.45 -5.51 -18.74
CA GLN A 27 -16.78 -6.81 -18.69
C GLN A 27 -17.78 -7.94 -18.94
N ASP A 28 -18.92 -7.93 -18.24
CA ASP A 28 -19.94 -8.97 -18.35
C ASP A 28 -20.64 -8.95 -19.71
N LEU A 29 -20.84 -7.76 -20.28
CA LEU A 29 -21.34 -7.59 -21.66
C LEU A 29 -20.29 -7.90 -22.74
N GLY A 30 -19.03 -8.17 -22.35
CA GLY A 30 -17.94 -8.47 -23.29
C GLY A 30 -17.51 -7.29 -24.17
N VAL A 31 -17.89 -6.05 -23.80
CA VAL A 31 -17.50 -4.82 -24.51
C VAL A 31 -16.00 -4.57 -24.36
N ILE A 32 -15.44 -4.95 -23.21
CA ILE A 32 -14.00 -4.95 -22.96
C ILE A 32 -13.48 -6.38 -22.77
N ARG A 33 -12.30 -6.68 -23.33
CA ARG A 33 -11.60 -7.96 -23.14
C ARG A 33 -10.57 -7.94 -22.00
N ALA A 34 -10.40 -6.79 -21.36
CA ALA A 34 -9.42 -6.62 -20.29
C ALA A 34 -9.98 -7.13 -18.96
N ARG A 35 -9.11 -7.74 -18.13
CA ARG A 35 -9.48 -8.08 -16.75
C ARG A 35 -9.34 -6.84 -15.87
N VAL A 36 -10.44 -6.42 -15.24
CA VAL A 36 -10.42 -5.33 -14.27
C VAL A 36 -9.87 -5.88 -12.96
N CYS A 37 -8.70 -5.40 -12.55
CA CYS A 37 -8.10 -5.78 -11.28
C CYS A 37 -8.56 -4.79 -10.20
N PRO A 38 -8.82 -5.23 -8.96
CA PRO A 38 -9.09 -4.31 -7.87
C PRO A 38 -7.87 -3.39 -7.67
N PRO A 39 -8.06 -2.11 -7.30
CA PRO A 39 -6.98 -1.14 -7.20
C PRO A 39 -5.88 -1.57 -6.22
N SER A 40 -6.27 -2.29 -5.16
CA SER A 40 -5.34 -2.86 -4.18
C SER A 40 -4.37 -3.90 -4.77
N SER A 41 -4.71 -4.52 -5.91
CA SER A 41 -3.85 -5.48 -6.62
C SER A 41 -2.82 -4.81 -7.53
N LEU A 42 -2.97 -3.51 -7.82
CA LEU A 42 -1.98 -2.72 -8.57
C LEU A 42 -0.91 -2.12 -7.66
N LEU A 43 -1.14 -2.12 -6.34
CA LEU A 43 -0.16 -1.65 -5.38
C LEU A 43 1.11 -2.50 -5.47
N LEU A 44 2.21 -1.86 -5.87
CA LEU A 44 3.52 -2.50 -6.05
C LEU A 44 3.98 -3.20 -4.76
N SER A 45 3.67 -2.61 -3.60
CA SER A 45 3.92 -3.18 -2.27
C SER A 45 3.24 -4.54 -2.08
N ARG A 46 2.02 -4.71 -2.61
CA ARG A 46 1.24 -5.96 -2.52
C ARG A 46 1.70 -6.97 -3.56
N ARG A 47 2.00 -6.53 -4.79
CA ARG A 47 2.54 -7.41 -5.85
C ARG A 47 3.90 -7.99 -5.50
N HIS A 48 4.75 -7.20 -4.85
CA HIS A 48 6.10 -7.62 -4.47
C HIS A 48 6.18 -8.11 -3.02
N ALA A 49 5.05 -8.27 -2.32
CA ALA A 49 5.06 -8.75 -0.94
C ALA A 49 5.71 -10.14 -0.85
N ALA A 50 5.30 -11.08 -1.71
CA ALA A 50 5.87 -12.42 -1.78
C ALA A 50 7.38 -12.39 -2.08
N VAL A 51 7.82 -11.60 -3.07
CA VAL A 51 9.24 -11.46 -3.42
C VAL A 51 10.05 -10.83 -2.28
N ARG A 52 9.46 -9.87 -1.56
CA ARG A 52 10.11 -9.25 -0.39
C ARG A 52 10.21 -10.24 0.76
N GLU A 53 9.16 -11.00 1.04
CA GLU A 53 9.14 -12.05 2.07
C GLU A 53 10.19 -13.12 1.77
N GLU A 54 10.24 -13.63 0.54
CA GLU A 54 11.24 -14.60 0.08
C GLU A 54 12.66 -14.04 0.20
N ALA A 55 12.89 -12.78 -0.22
CA ALA A 55 14.18 -12.14 -0.08
C ALA A 55 14.58 -11.96 1.40
N THR A 56 13.62 -11.66 2.28
CA THR A 56 13.86 -11.48 3.72
C THR A 56 14.17 -12.83 4.38
N GLN A 57 13.46 -13.89 3.99
CA GLN A 57 13.71 -15.25 4.44
C GLN A 57 15.09 -15.73 3.97
N ALA A 58 15.39 -15.61 2.68
CA ALA A 58 16.68 -16.01 2.13
C ALA A 58 17.85 -15.16 2.67
N PHE A 59 17.58 -13.92 3.09
CA PHE A 59 18.54 -13.09 3.82
C PHE A 59 18.78 -13.65 5.22
N ARG A 60 17.72 -13.96 5.98
CA ARG A 60 17.80 -14.57 7.33
C ARG A 60 18.56 -15.90 7.31
N GLU A 61 18.27 -16.77 6.36
CA GLU A 61 18.92 -18.08 6.20
C GLU A 61 20.41 -17.94 5.85
N ARG A 62 20.74 -17.13 4.84
CA ARG A 62 22.14 -16.95 4.40
C ARG A 62 23.01 -16.25 5.41
N TRP A 63 22.44 -15.36 6.21
CA TRP A 63 23.17 -14.58 7.20
C TRP A 63 22.95 -15.06 8.63
N SER A 64 22.27 -16.22 8.81
CA SER A 64 21.96 -16.82 10.12
C SER A 64 21.43 -15.81 11.13
N ILE A 65 20.63 -14.84 10.67
CA ILE A 65 19.89 -13.96 11.59
C ILE A 65 18.69 -14.78 12.04
N VAL A 66 18.92 -15.58 13.08
CA VAL A 66 17.84 -15.98 13.97
C VAL A 66 17.29 -14.66 14.48
N ASP A 67 16.10 -14.29 14.03
CA ASP A 67 15.29 -13.33 14.78
C ASP A 67 15.04 -14.03 16.11
N GLU A 68 15.89 -13.80 17.10
CA GLU A 68 15.66 -14.16 18.49
C GLU A 68 14.48 -13.31 18.99
N GLY A 69 13.30 -13.62 18.45
CA GLY A 69 12.02 -13.26 19.00
C GLY A 69 11.64 -14.33 20.02
N VAL A 70 12.14 -14.16 21.24
CA VAL A 70 11.50 -14.64 22.48
C VAL A 70 11.43 -16.16 22.63
N ALA A 71 12.32 -16.70 23.47
CA ALA A 71 12.03 -17.92 24.21
C ALA A 71 10.74 -17.71 25.02
N PRO A 72 9.70 -18.56 24.88
CA PRO A 72 8.56 -18.51 25.78
C PRO A 72 8.92 -19.26 27.06
N ASP A 73 9.82 -18.69 27.85
CA ASP A 73 9.95 -19.09 29.25
C ASP A 73 8.83 -18.41 30.02
N GLY A 74 7.92 -19.24 30.51
CA GLY A 74 6.73 -18.83 31.24
C GLY A 74 7.07 -17.93 32.42
N ASP A 75 6.49 -16.74 32.42
CA ASP A 75 5.56 -16.32 33.47
C ASP A 75 4.81 -15.08 32.96
N GLY A 76 3.48 -15.08 33.16
CA GLY A 76 2.54 -14.15 32.54
C GLY A 76 2.68 -12.68 32.94
N ARG A 77 3.71 -11.99 32.45
CA ARG A 77 3.82 -10.53 32.50
C ARG A 77 4.29 -10.01 31.14
N ALA A 78 3.37 -9.46 30.36
CA ALA A 78 3.68 -8.82 29.08
C ALA A 78 4.68 -7.66 29.28
N PRO A 79 5.86 -7.65 28.62
CA PRO A 79 6.70 -6.47 28.60
C PRO A 79 6.04 -5.38 27.75
N ALA A 80 5.87 -4.20 28.33
CA ALA A 80 5.28 -3.05 27.65
C ALA A 80 6.13 -2.68 26.41
N ALA A 81 5.46 -2.56 25.26
CA ALA A 81 6.11 -2.20 24.00
C ALA A 81 6.91 -0.88 24.15
N PRO A 82 8.14 -0.79 23.61
CA PRO A 82 8.85 0.48 23.55
C PRO A 82 8.06 1.43 22.63
N GLY A 83 7.40 2.42 23.24
CA GLY A 83 6.67 3.45 22.52
C GLY A 83 7.59 4.19 21.53
N PRO A 84 7.04 4.78 20.45
CA PRO A 84 7.83 5.44 19.43
C PRO A 84 8.65 6.58 20.07
N GLY A 85 9.97 6.40 20.08
CA GLY A 85 10.92 7.37 20.61
C GLY A 85 10.66 8.74 19.98
N ARG A 86 10.28 9.72 20.80
CA ARG A 86 10.06 11.10 20.36
C ARG A 86 11.37 11.62 19.75
N ARG A 87 11.44 11.67 18.41
CA ARG A 87 12.48 12.41 17.67
C ARG A 87 12.53 13.82 18.24
N ARG A 88 13.57 14.12 19.04
CA ARG A 88 13.86 15.47 19.50
C ARG A 88 14.10 16.31 18.25
N LYS A 89 13.15 17.19 17.90
CA LYS A 89 13.33 18.15 16.80
C LYS A 89 14.55 19.01 17.14
N ALA A 90 15.63 18.83 16.39
CA ALA A 90 16.78 19.71 16.44
C ALA A 90 16.27 21.15 16.18
N ARG A 91 16.48 22.04 17.16
CA ARG A 91 16.16 23.46 17.01
C ARG A 91 17.00 23.99 15.86
N ARG A 92 16.35 24.45 14.79
CA ARG A 92 17.01 25.16 13.69
C ARG A 92 17.75 26.38 14.27
N PRO A 93 19.02 26.62 13.93
CA PRO A 93 19.69 27.86 14.31
C PRO A 93 18.96 29.03 13.62
N GLY A 94 18.58 30.03 14.40
CA GLY A 94 17.90 31.24 13.91
C GLY A 94 18.78 32.07 12.98
N PRO A 95 18.20 32.98 12.18
CA PRO A 95 18.95 33.75 11.19
C PRO A 95 19.92 34.72 11.88
N ARG A 96 21.18 34.72 11.42
CA ARG A 96 22.20 35.67 11.86
C ARG A 96 21.80 37.08 11.45
N ARG A 97 21.57 37.94 12.45
CA ARG A 97 21.31 39.37 12.29
C ARG A 97 22.51 40.01 11.59
N ARG A 98 22.32 40.50 10.37
CA ARG A 98 23.30 41.33 9.65
C ARG A 98 23.57 42.58 10.49
N GLN A 99 24.81 42.78 10.92
CA GLN A 99 25.25 44.06 11.46
C GLN A 99 25.50 45.00 10.28
N SER A 100 24.83 46.14 10.32
CA SER A 100 25.06 47.32 9.51
C SER A 100 26.27 48.08 10.06
N GLY A 101 27.31 48.26 9.25
CA GLY A 101 28.37 49.26 9.42
C GLY A 101 28.44 50.03 8.10
N ARG A 102 28.02 51.30 8.12
CA ARG A 102 28.83 52.53 8.27
C ARG A 102 29.41 52.97 6.93
#